data_AF-A0A5J4UNE8-F1
#
_entry.id   AF-A0A5J4UNE8-F1
#
_cell.length_a   1.000
_cell.length_b   1.000
_cell.length_c   1.000
_cell.angle_alpha   90.00
_cell.angle_beta   90.00
_cell.angle_gamma   90.00
#
_symmetry.space_group_name_H-M   'P 1'
#
loop_
_entity.id
_entity.type
_entity.pdbx_description
1 polymer ?
#
loop_
_entity_poly.entity_id
_entity_poly.type
_entity_poly.pdbx_seq_one_letter_code
_entity_poly.pdbx_strand_id
1 'polypeptide(L)'
;MMDLRKLELRYQLRRFISLTQRQIPTKIKYLASIIGKLNFLRVQVREASLYLKLMDSVKTRALKNKEWKENMIIPNEILQELYWWQGVIVRNQEMTLEERIPEAMMVSYASPKAWGVTLELQTGDTLVQH
;
A
#
# COMPACT_ATOMS: atom_id res chain seq x y z
N MET A 1 -12.97 11.04 0.96
CA MET A 1 -12.01 11.94 0.30
C MET A 1 -10.90 11.09 -0.30
N MET A 2 -10.70 11.09 -1.62
CA MET A 2 -9.69 10.22 -2.26
C MET A 2 -8.30 10.85 -2.05
N ASP A 3 -7.36 10.14 -1.40
CA ASP A 3 -6.00 10.66 -1.18
C ASP A 3 -5.34 11.01 -2.54
N LEU A 4 -5.04 12.29 -2.74
CA LEU A 4 -4.45 12.84 -3.96
C LEU A 4 -3.14 12.12 -4.32
N ARG A 5 -2.35 11.70 -3.32
CA ARG A 5 -1.09 10.98 -3.52
C ARG A 5 -1.31 9.60 -4.11
N LYS A 6 -2.40 8.93 -3.71
CA LYS A 6 -2.80 7.62 -4.25
C LYS A 6 -3.30 7.74 -5.69
N LEU A 7 -3.97 8.83 -6.04
CA LEU A 7 -4.34 9.10 -7.44
C LEU A 7 -3.11 9.33 -8.31
N GLU A 8 -2.17 10.15 -7.84
CA GLU A 8 -0.91 10.42 -8.54
C GLU A 8 -0.10 9.13 -8.76
N LEU A 9 0.07 8.30 -7.72
CA LEU A 9 0.80 7.03 -7.86
C LEU A 9 0.14 6.09 -8.87
N ARG A 10 -1.19 6.01 -8.90
CA ARG A 10 -1.94 5.22 -9.90
C ARG A 10 -1.70 5.75 -11.32
N TYR A 11 -1.72 7.06 -11.51
CA TYR A 11 -1.44 7.67 -12.81
C TYR A 11 -0.01 7.36 -13.27
N GLN A 12 0.97 7.51 -12.37
CA GLN A 12 2.37 7.23 -12.66
C GLN A 12 2.59 5.76 -13.03
N LEU A 13 1.99 4.81 -12.30
CA LEU A 13 2.08 3.38 -12.61
C LEU A 13 1.48 3.06 -13.99
N ARG A 14 0.29 3.59 -14.31
CA ARG A 14 -0.33 3.41 -15.64
C ARG A 14 0.56 3.92 -16.75
N ARG A 15 1.14 5.11 -16.58
CA ARG A 15 2.10 5.68 -17.54
C ARG A 15 3.32 4.78 -17.68
N PHE A 16 3.86 4.29 -16.57
CA PHE A 16 5.06 3.46 -16.57
C PHE A 16 4.81 2.11 -17.26
N ILE A 17 3.67 1.45 -17.00
CA ILE A 17 3.24 0.25 -17.72
C ILE A 17 3.20 0.52 -19.22
N SER A 18 2.56 1.61 -19.65
CA SER A 18 2.50 1.95 -21.08
C SER A 18 3.88 2.21 -21.69
N LEU A 19 4.82 2.80 -20.96
CA LEU A 19 6.18 3.03 -21.43
C LEU A 19 6.95 1.72 -21.57
N THR A 20 6.83 0.83 -20.57
CA THR A 20 7.46 -0.50 -20.60
C THR A 20 6.89 -1.35 -21.73
N GLN A 21 5.57 -1.46 -21.89
CA GLN A 21 4.96 -2.25 -22.99
C GLN A 21 5.40 -1.80 -24.37
N ARG A 22 5.57 -0.49 -24.56
CA ARG A 22 6.02 0.12 -25.83
C ARG A 22 7.55 0.14 -25.95
N GLN A 23 8.27 -0.43 -24.99
CA GLN A 23 9.74 -0.46 -24.93
C GLN A 23 10.38 0.92 -25.06
N ILE A 24 9.72 1.96 -24.52
CA ILE A 24 10.19 3.34 -24.60
C ILE A 24 11.35 3.55 -23.63
N PRO A 25 12.50 4.09 -24.09
CA PRO A 25 13.63 4.40 -23.23
C PRO A 25 13.22 5.35 -22.09
N THR A 26 13.46 4.92 -20.86
CA THR A 26 13.04 5.64 -19.64
C THR A 26 14.23 5.83 -18.72
N LYS A 27 14.34 6.99 -18.06
CA LYS A 27 15.46 7.28 -17.16
C LYS A 27 15.46 6.34 -15.95
N ILE A 28 16.64 5.84 -15.57
CA ILE A 28 16.80 4.94 -14.42
C ILE A 28 16.25 5.58 -13.13
N LYS A 29 16.50 6.88 -12.93
CA LYS A 29 15.94 7.63 -11.78
C LYS A 29 14.41 7.59 -11.67
N TYR A 30 13.68 7.43 -12.78
CA TYR A 30 12.22 7.34 -12.75
C TYR A 30 11.76 5.97 -12.26
N LEU A 31 12.43 4.89 -12.67
CA LEU A 31 12.20 3.56 -12.08
C LEU A 31 12.47 3.58 -10.57
N ALA A 32 13.59 4.17 -10.16
CA ALA A 32 13.93 4.30 -8.75
C ALA A 32 12.90 5.12 -7.95
N SER A 33 12.36 6.20 -8.54
CA SER A 33 11.32 7.01 -7.91
C SER A 33 10.03 6.21 -7.68
N ILE A 34 9.60 5.40 -8.65
CA ILE A 34 8.44 4.52 -8.49
C ILE A 34 8.71 3.47 -7.41
N ILE A 35 9.87 2.81 -7.43
CA ILE A 35 10.27 1.85 -6.39
C ILE A 35 10.20 2.48 -5.00
N GLY A 36 10.71 3.71 -4.82
CA GLY A 36 10.65 4.41 -3.54
C GLY A 36 9.22 4.68 -3.06
N LYS A 37 8.31 5.08 -3.97
CA LYS A 37 6.89 5.29 -3.64
C LYS A 37 6.18 3.98 -3.29
N LEU A 38 6.49 2.88 -3.96
CA LEU A 38 5.93 1.57 -3.67
C LEU A 38 6.48 1.00 -2.35
N ASN A 39 7.76 1.26 -2.05
CA ASN A 39 8.39 0.83 -0.80
C ASN A 39 7.74 1.47 0.43
N PHE A 40 7.17 2.68 0.31
CA PHE A 40 6.37 3.29 1.37
C PHE A 40 5.12 2.45 1.72
N LEU A 41 4.51 1.79 0.71
CA LEU A 41 3.34 0.94 0.90
C LEU A 41 3.68 -0.47 1.38
N ARG A 42 4.97 -0.81 1.48
CA ARG A 42 5.43 -2.16 1.84
C ARG A 42 4.90 -2.63 3.19
N VAL A 43 4.75 -1.73 4.15
CA VAL A 43 4.25 -2.06 5.51
C VAL A 43 2.76 -2.42 5.53
N GLN A 44 2.00 -2.00 4.51
CA GLN A 44 0.55 -2.25 4.40
C GLN A 44 0.23 -3.46 3.52
N VAL A 45 1.24 -4.09 2.92
CA VAL A 45 1.07 -5.08 1.85
C VAL A 45 2.00 -6.26 2.10
N ARG A 46 1.42 -7.41 2.48
CA ARG A 46 2.14 -8.59 2.94
C ARG A 46 3.22 -9.07 1.97
N GLU A 47 2.90 -9.20 0.68
CA GLU A 47 3.84 -9.68 -0.33
C GLU A 47 4.64 -8.57 -1.03
N ALA A 48 4.55 -7.31 -0.62
CA ALA A 48 5.17 -6.18 -1.35
C ALA A 48 6.68 -6.34 -1.57
N SER A 49 7.39 -6.89 -0.59
CA SER A 49 8.84 -7.10 -0.68
C SER A 49 9.23 -8.01 -1.85
N LEU A 50 8.41 -9.02 -2.13
CA LEU A 50 8.62 -9.97 -3.22
C LEU A 50 8.51 -9.25 -4.57
N TYR A 51 7.44 -8.48 -4.74
CA TYR A 51 7.13 -7.72 -5.96
C TYR A 51 7.93 -6.42 -6.13
N LEU A 52 8.88 -6.12 -5.24
CA LEU A 52 9.87 -5.06 -5.44
C LEU A 52 11.23 -5.62 -5.87
N LYS A 53 11.45 -6.92 -5.67
CA LYS A 53 12.77 -7.54 -5.86
C LYS A 53 13.18 -7.55 -7.33
N LEU A 54 12.26 -7.84 -8.26
CA LEU A 54 12.61 -7.84 -9.68
C LEU A 54 12.79 -6.41 -10.20
N MET A 55 11.92 -5.47 -9.84
CA MET A 55 12.09 -4.04 -10.13
C MET A 55 13.44 -3.51 -9.64
N ASP A 56 13.85 -3.83 -8.40
CA ASP A 56 15.14 -3.40 -7.85
C ASP A 56 16.33 -4.08 -8.54
N SER A 57 16.21 -5.37 -8.86
CA SER A 57 17.21 -6.12 -9.64
C SER A 57 17.46 -5.47 -11.01
N VAL A 58 16.40 -5.09 -11.72
CA VAL A 58 16.52 -4.41 -13.01
C VAL A 58 17.15 -3.02 -12.86
N LYS A 59 16.73 -2.22 -11.87
CA LYS A 59 17.36 -0.93 -11.58
C LYS A 59 18.87 -1.12 -11.35
N THR A 60 19.22 -2.09 -10.51
CA THR A 60 20.62 -2.38 -10.14
C THR A 60 21.42 -2.86 -11.35
N ARG A 61 20.84 -3.72 -12.20
CA ARG A 61 21.48 -4.14 -13.46
C ARG A 61 21.72 -2.97 -14.41
N ALA A 62 20.76 -2.05 -14.51
CA ALA A 62 20.92 -0.86 -15.35
C ALA A 62 22.04 0.04 -14.82
N LEU A 63 22.11 0.28 -13.50
CA LEU A 63 23.13 1.12 -12.88
C LEU A 63 24.56 0.56 -12.95
N LYS A 64 24.72 -0.76 -13.13
CA LYS A 64 26.05 -1.35 -13.36
C LYS A 64 26.69 -0.87 -14.67
N ASN A 65 25.88 -0.54 -15.66
CA ASN A 65 26.33 -0.24 -17.02
C ASN A 65 26.10 1.21 -17.44
N LYS A 66 25.34 1.99 -16.66
CA LYS A 66 24.81 3.30 -17.04
C LYS A 66 24.71 4.23 -15.84
N GLU A 67 24.80 5.54 -16.09
CA GLU A 67 24.59 6.53 -15.03
C GLU A 67 23.13 6.69 -14.62
N TRP A 68 22.90 7.19 -13.41
CA TRP A 68 21.57 7.41 -12.82
C TRP A 68 20.59 8.20 -13.71
N LYS A 69 21.10 9.16 -14.50
CA LYS A 69 20.30 10.04 -15.38
C LYS A 69 20.07 9.47 -16.78
N GLU A 70 20.75 8.39 -17.14
CA GLU A 70 20.64 7.78 -18.46
C GLU A 70 19.35 6.99 -18.65
N ASN A 71 19.02 6.76 -19.91
CA ASN A 71 17.86 5.97 -20.31
C ASN A 71 18.19 4.47 -20.35
N MET A 72 17.22 3.67 -19.89
CA MET A 72 17.18 2.22 -20.04
C MET A 72 15.90 1.81 -20.76
N ILE A 73 15.97 0.74 -21.55
CA ILE A 73 14.79 0.01 -21.96
C ILE A 73 14.47 -0.94 -20.80
N ILE A 74 13.28 -0.78 -20.23
CA ILE A 74 12.84 -1.60 -19.10
C ILE A 74 12.42 -2.96 -19.64
N PRO A 75 12.96 -4.08 -19.12
CA PRO A 75 12.54 -5.41 -19.55
C PRO A 75 11.05 -5.66 -19.26
N ASN A 76 10.36 -6.33 -20.19
CA ASN A 76 8.95 -6.68 -20.06
C ASN A 76 8.65 -7.59 -18.85
N GLU A 77 9.65 -8.28 -18.30
CA GLU A 77 9.54 -9.08 -17.08
C GLU A 77 8.98 -8.27 -15.89
N ILE A 78 9.26 -6.97 -15.83
CA ILE A 78 8.73 -6.06 -14.79
C ILE A 78 7.22 -5.86 -14.89
N LEU A 79 6.60 -6.06 -16.06
CA LEU A 79 5.18 -5.78 -16.26
C LEU A 79 4.30 -6.56 -15.28
N GLN A 80 4.68 -7.80 -14.94
CA GLN A 80 3.96 -8.60 -13.95
C GLN A 80 3.92 -7.90 -12.58
N GLU A 81 5.05 -7.38 -12.10
CA GLU A 81 5.10 -6.64 -10.83
C GLU A 81 4.31 -5.34 -10.90
N LEU A 82 4.41 -4.60 -12.02
CA LEU A 82 3.66 -3.35 -12.19
C LEU A 82 2.14 -3.56 -12.20
N TYR A 83 1.64 -4.60 -12.87
CA TYR A 83 0.23 -4.94 -12.87
C TYR A 83 -0.25 -5.41 -11.49
N TRP A 84 0.58 -6.17 -10.78
CA TRP A 84 0.27 -6.57 -9.42
C TRP A 84 0.14 -5.35 -8.50
N TRP A 85 1.12 -4.44 -8.54
CA TRP A 85 1.09 -3.19 -7.78
C TRP A 85 -0.11 -2.31 -8.12
N GLN A 86 -0.48 -2.22 -9.41
CA GLN A 86 -1.69 -1.53 -9.83
C GLN A 86 -2.93 -2.14 -9.17
N GLY A 87 -3.05 -3.47 -9.15
CA GLY A 87 -4.16 -4.16 -8.49
C GLY A 87 -4.20 -3.91 -6.98
N VAL A 88 -3.05 -3.96 -6.31
CA VAL A 88 -2.92 -3.70 -4.87
C VAL A 88 -3.37 -2.28 -4.52
N ILE A 89 -2.92 -1.27 -5.27
CA ILE A 89 -3.27 0.14 -5.02
C ILE A 89 -4.74 0.43 -5.35
N VAL A 90 -5.34 -0.29 -6.30
CA VAL A 90 -6.78 -0.18 -6.57
C VAL A 90 -7.59 -0.77 -5.42
N ARG A 91 -7.21 -1.96 -4.92
CA ARG A 91 -7.92 -2.64 -3.81
C ARG A 91 -7.80 -1.86 -2.51
N ASN A 92 -6.59 -1.42 -2.14
CA ASN A 92 -6.25 -0.55 -1.01
C ASN A 92 -7.25 -0.61 0.15
N GLN A 93 -7.45 -1.82 0.67
CA GLN A 93 -7.95 -1.96 2.02
C GLN A 93 -6.86 -1.40 2.92
N GLU A 94 -7.18 -0.35 3.65
CA GLU A 94 -6.30 0.18 4.68
C GLU A 94 -6.06 -0.97 5.66
N MET A 95 -4.85 -1.55 5.63
CA MET A 95 -4.46 -2.50 6.65
C MET A 95 -4.20 -1.68 7.91
N THR A 96 -5.10 -1.77 8.87
CA THR A 96 -4.89 -1.17 10.19
C THR A 96 -3.69 -1.88 10.81
N LEU A 97 -2.61 -1.14 11.04
CA LEU A 97 -1.38 -1.66 11.66
C LEU A 97 -1.61 -2.09 13.12
N GLU A 98 -2.67 -1.57 13.74
CA GLU A 98 -3.15 -1.95 15.05
C GLU A 98 -4.42 -2.77 14.89
N GLU A 99 -4.38 -4.05 15.25
CA GLU A 99 -5.60 -4.70 15.73
C GLU A 99 -5.89 -4.07 17.09
N ARG A 100 -6.74 -3.05 17.12
CA ARG A 100 -7.21 -2.49 18.37
C ARG A 100 -8.11 -3.52 19.02
N ILE A 101 -7.51 -4.37 19.85
CA ILE A 101 -8.22 -5.24 20.77
C ILE A 101 -8.95 -4.31 21.75
N PRO A 102 -10.30 -4.21 21.69
CA PRO A 102 -11.03 -3.24 22.51
C PRO A 102 -10.99 -3.68 23.98
N GLU A 103 -10.28 -2.95 24.86
CA GLU A 103 -10.13 -3.31 26.28
C GLU A 103 -11.48 -3.48 27.02
N ALA A 104 -12.50 -2.73 26.57
CA ALA A 104 -13.86 -2.80 27.08
C ALA A 104 -14.89 -2.55 25.98
N MET A 105 -16.08 -3.13 26.13
CA MET A 105 -17.25 -2.91 25.29
C MET A 105 -18.34 -2.21 26.12
N MET A 106 -18.76 -1.03 25.68
CA MET A 106 -19.86 -0.29 26.31
C MET A 106 -21.16 -0.55 25.55
N VAL A 107 -22.18 -1.04 26.24
CA VAL A 107 -23.53 -1.25 25.71
C VAL A 107 -24.46 -0.29 26.42
N SER A 108 -24.99 0.70 25.69
CA SER A 108 -26.02 1.60 26.20
C SER A 108 -27.40 1.14 25.73
N TYR A 109 -28.37 1.13 26.65
CA TYR A 109 -29.76 0.90 26.33
C TYR A 109 -30.60 2.04 26.92
N ALA A 110 -31.55 2.54 26.13
CA ALA A 110 -32.37 3.68 26.52
C ALA A 110 -33.85 3.33 26.42
N SER A 111 -34.62 3.79 27.40
CA SER A 111 -36.07 3.74 27.43
C SER A 111 -36.64 5.13 27.74
N PRO A 112 -37.94 5.38 27.52
CA PRO A 112 -38.57 6.67 27.85
C PRO A 112 -38.48 7.06 29.34
N LYS A 113 -38.20 6.11 30.23
CA LYS A 113 -38.14 6.33 31.68
C LYS A 113 -36.71 6.38 32.25
N ALA A 114 -35.74 5.76 31.57
CA ALA A 114 -34.36 5.63 32.07
C ALA A 114 -33.38 5.27 30.95
N TRP A 115 -32.12 5.65 31.15
CA TRP A 115 -30.98 5.23 30.33
C TRP A 115 -30.05 4.39 31.19
N GLY A 116 -29.68 3.21 30.69
CA GLY A 116 -28.73 2.30 31.33
C GLY A 116 -27.49 2.10 30.46
N VAL A 117 -26.37 1.82 31.11
CA VAL A 117 -25.10 1.52 30.44
C VAL A 117 -24.45 0.34 31.14
N THR A 118 -23.98 -0.62 30.35
CA THR A 118 -23.17 -1.75 30.80
C THR A 118 -21.80 -1.65 30.16
N LEU A 119 -20.74 -1.73 30.97
CA LEU A 119 -19.35 -1.81 30.50
C LEU A 119 -18.79 -3.20 30.79
N GLU A 120 -18.52 -3.97 29.74
CA GLU A 120 -17.94 -5.31 29.81
C GLU A 120 -16.46 -5.25 29.44
N LEU A 121 -15.58 -5.74 30.31
CA LEU A 121 -14.17 -5.92 29.99
C LEU A 121 -13.95 -7.20 29.20
N GLN A 122 -12.89 -7.28 28.41
CA GLN A 122 -12.53 -8.53 27.72
C GLN A 122 -12.21 -9.70 28.66
N THR A 123 -11.89 -9.44 29.92
CA THR A 123 -11.68 -10.47 30.95
C THR A 123 -12.97 -11.18 31.36
N GLY A 124 -14.14 -10.69 30.91
CA GLY A 124 -15.46 -11.17 31.29
C GLY A 124 -16.03 -10.48 32.53
N ASP A 125 -15.28 -9.57 33.14
CA ASP A 125 -15.72 -8.82 34.31
C ASP A 125 -16.63 -7.64 33.89
N THR A 126 -17.76 -7.49 34.59
CA THR A 126 -18.65 -6.32 34.45
C THR A 126 -18.25 -5.28 35.49
N LEU A 127 -17.82 -4.09 35.06
CA LEU A 127 -17.34 -3.05 35.99
C LEU A 127 -18.44 -2.15 36.53
N VAL A 128 -19.48 -1.88 35.73
CA VAL A 128 -20.55 -0.93 36.09
C VAL A 128 -21.87 -1.38 35.46
N GLN A 129 -22.92 -1.40 36.28
CA GLN A 129 -24.32 -1.60 35.89
C GLN A 129 -25.16 -0.49 36.55
N HIS A 130 -25.79 0.38 35.74
CA HIS A 130 -26.72 1.42 36.18
C HIS A 130 -28.02 1.35 35.40
#